data_AF-A0ABD0RV42-F1
#
_entry.id   AF-A0ABD0RV42-F1
#
_cell.length_a   1.000
_cell.length_b   1.000
_cell.length_c   1.000
_cell.angle_alpha   90.00
_cell.angle_beta   90.00
_cell.angle_gamma   90.00
#
_symmetry.space_group_name_H-M   'P 1'
#
loop_
_entity.id
_entity.type
_entity.pdbx_description
1 polymer ?
#
loop_
_entity_poly.entity_id
_entity_poly.type
_entity_poly.pdbx_seq_one_letter_code
_entity_poly.pdbx_strand_id
1 'polypeptide(L)' 'VRVEFMETEDVCSSASKKGKYRTIVNVDKDSSKLVSYVIIPMTLGDHTIEVKASSYDSVHTDGVRKTLKVV' A
#
# COMPACT_ATOMS: atom_id res chain seq x y z
N VAL A 1 -11.65 -2.99 -7.18
CA VAL A 1 -10.59 -3.54 -6.29
C VAL A 1 -10.35 -2.57 -5.14
N ARG A 2 -10.40 -3.04 -3.90
CA ARG A 2 -10.01 -2.27 -2.70
C ARG A 2 -8.53 -2.50 -2.45
N VAL A 3 -7.75 -1.43 -2.43
CA VAL A 3 -6.32 -1.45 -2.10
C VAL A 3 -6.12 -0.77 -0.75
N GLU A 4 -5.37 -1.42 0.14
CA GLU A 4 -5.03 -0.94 1.47
C GLU A 4 -3.51 -0.77 1.56
N PHE A 5 -3.04 0.47 1.68
CA PHE A 5 -1.66 0.77 2.03
C PHE A 5 -1.53 0.74 3.55
N MET A 6 -0.71 -0.16 4.06
CA MET A 6 -0.58 -0.38 5.50
C MET A 6 0.30 0.70 6.13
N GLU A 7 0.04 1.02 7.40
CA GLU A 7 0.92 1.88 8.17
C GLU A 7 2.27 1.18 8.41
N THR A 8 3.35 1.92 8.20
CA THR A 8 4.73 1.53 8.54
C THR A 8 5.24 2.53 9.56
N GLU A 9 5.78 2.02 10.67
CA GLU A 9 6.43 2.84 11.69
C GLU A 9 7.59 3.65 11.07
N ASP A 10 7.84 4.85 11.58
CA ASP A 10 8.86 5.77 11.08
C ASP A 10 8.74 6.17 9.59
N VAL A 11 7.58 5.93 8.96
CA VAL A 11 7.26 6.41 7.61
C VAL A 11 6.01 7.29 7.67
N CYS A 12 6.18 8.57 7.39
CA CYS A 12 5.07 9.50 7.25
C CYS A 12 4.39 9.30 5.88
N SER A 13 3.11 8.95 5.89
CA SER A 13 2.32 8.62 4.70
C SER A 13 0.83 8.91 4.94
N SER A 14 -0.01 8.68 3.93
CA SER A 14 -1.46 8.80 4.08
C SER A 14 -2.07 7.79 5.09
N ALA A 15 -1.33 6.73 5.44
CA ALA A 15 -1.75 5.72 6.42
C ALA A 15 -1.30 6.04 7.86
N SER A 16 -0.43 7.02 8.07
CA SER A 16 0.12 7.33 9.39
C SER A 16 -0.98 7.71 10.39
N LYS A 17 -0.88 7.14 11.60
CA LYS A 17 -1.83 7.26 12.72
C LYS A 17 -3.23 6.72 12.43
N LYS A 18 -3.43 6.03 11.31
CA LYS A 18 -4.73 5.48 10.87
C LYS A 18 -4.70 3.96 10.72
N GLY A 19 -3.53 3.31 10.86
CA GLY A 19 -3.32 1.88 10.62
C GLY A 19 -3.28 1.50 9.14
N LYS A 20 -4.04 2.18 8.28
CA LYS A 20 -4.05 1.98 6.83
C LYS A 20 -4.71 3.12 6.07
N TYR A 21 -4.37 3.24 4.78
CA TYR A 21 -5.03 4.11 3.82
C TYR A 21 -5.73 3.28 2.74
N ARG A 22 -7.04 3.49 2.59
CA ARG A 22 -7.91 2.71 1.69
C ARG A 22 -8.19 3.49 0.42
N THR A 23 -8.04 2.83 -0.72
CA THR A 23 -8.44 3.36 -2.03
C THR A 23 -9.24 2.31 -2.78
N ILE A 24 -10.32 2.72 -3.43
CA ILE A 24 -11.08 1.84 -4.32
C ILE A 24 -10.74 2.25 -5.74
N VAL A 25 -10.24 1.30 -6.52
CA VAL A 25 -9.89 1.49 -7.93
C VAL A 25 -10.67 0.53 -8.80
N ASN A 26 -11.18 1.03 -9.92
CA ASN A 26 -11.76 0.21 -10.96
C ASN A 26 -10.64 -0.19 -11.93
N VAL A 27 -10.56 -1.48 -12.22
CA VAL A 27 -9.57 -2.07 -13.14
C VAL A 27 -10.38 -2.80 -14.19
N ASP A 28 -10.20 -2.42 -15.45
CA ASP A 28 -10.91 -3.04 -16.57
C ASP A 28 -10.33 -4.43 -16.87
N LYS A 29 -11.11 -5.27 -17.54
CA LYS A 29 -10.67 -6.61 -17.93
C LYS A 29 -9.40 -6.52 -18.77
N ASP A 30 -8.42 -7.37 -18.45
CA ASP A 30 -7.12 -7.45 -19.16
C ASP A 30 -6.37 -6.11 -19.22
N SER A 31 -6.45 -5.33 -18.14
CA SER A 31 -5.80 -4.03 -18.02
C SER A 31 -5.00 -3.93 -16.72
N SER A 32 -4.22 -2.85 -16.60
CA SER A 32 -3.46 -2.52 -15.39
C SER A 32 -3.78 -1.11 -14.92
N LYS A 33 -3.81 -0.91 -13.60
CA LYS A 33 -4.01 0.41 -12.98
C LYS A 33 -2.86 0.74 -12.05
N LEU A 34 -2.28 1.92 -12.22
CA LEU A 34 -1.23 2.43 -11.35
C LEU A 34 -1.85 3.15 -10.14
N VAL A 35 -1.38 2.80 -8.95
CA VAL A 35 -1.77 3.42 -7.68
C VAL A 35 -0.51 3.95 -7.01
N SER A 36 -0.42 5.27 -6.89
CA SER A 36 0.76 5.95 -6.34
C SER A 36 0.59 6.25 -4.86
N TYR A 37 1.66 6.08 -4.09
CA TYR A 37 1.73 6.46 -2.68
C TYR A 37 2.89 7.43 -2.47
N VAL A 38 2.60 8.54 -1.80
CA VAL A 38 3.63 9.48 -1.34
C VAL A 38 4.02 9.08 0.08
N ILE A 39 5.31 8.85 0.29
CA ILE A 39 5.90 8.45 1.57
C ILE A 39 7.10 9.34 1.89
N ILE A 40 7.28 9.65 3.17
CA ILE A 40 8.40 10.41 3.71
C ILE A 40 9.00 9.58 4.83
N PRO A 41 10.13 8.89 4.61
CA PRO A 41 10.84 8.18 5.67
C PRO A 41 11.38 9.16 6.71
N MET A 42 11.21 8.83 7.98
CA MET A 42 11.60 9.68 9.12
C MET A 42 12.88 9.19 9.80
N THR A 43 13.28 7.94 9.58
CA THR A 43 14.50 7.34 10.14
C THR A 43 15.28 6.56 9.08
N LEU A 44 16.59 6.42 9.31
CA LEU A 44 17.47 5.60 8.47
C LEU A 44 17.24 4.11 8.72
N GLY A 45 17.64 3.26 7.75
CA GLY A 45 17.54 1.81 7.86
C GLY A 45 16.47 1.22 6.95
N ASP A 46 16.04 0.01 7.29
CA ASP A 46 15.17 -0.82 6.46
C ASP A 46 13.72 -0.76 6.94
N HIS A 47 12.84 -0.21 6.10
CA HIS A 47 11.40 -0.05 6.38
C HIS A 47 10.57 -1.01 5.55
N THR A 48 9.67 -1.77 6.17
CA THR A 48 8.79 -2.69 5.41
C THR A 48 7.54 -1.97 4.94
N ILE A 49 7.42 -1.76 3.63
CA ILE A 49 6.23 -1.21 2.98
C ILE A 49 5.32 -2.36 2.56
N GLU A 50 4.06 -2.28 2.93
CA GLU A 50 3.05 -3.31 2.66
C GLU A 50 1.80 -2.73 2.01
N VAL A 51 1.35 -3.38 0.94
CA VAL A 51 0.11 -3.05 0.22
C VAL A 51 -0.70 -4.32 0.04
N LYS A 52 -1.99 -4.26 0.38
CA LYS A 52 -2.94 -5.36 0.20
C LYS A 52 -4.00 -4.98 -0.81
N ALA A 53 -4.42 -5.92 -1.64
CA ALA A 53 -5.50 -5.75 -2.59
C ALA A 53 -6.55 -6.84 -2.40
N SER A 54 -7.82 -6.46 -2.44
CA SER A 54 -8.95 -7.39 -2.47
C SER A 54 -9.94 -6.97 -3.53
N SER A 55 -10.37 -7.92 -4.36
CA SER A 55 -11.43 -7.68 -5.33
C SER A 55 -12.79 -7.65 -4.62
N TYR A 56 -13.70 -6.82 -5.12
CA TYR A 56 -15.07 -6.80 -4.62
C TYR A 56 -15.81 -8.04 -5.16
N ASP A 57 -16.73 -8.59 -4.37
CA ASP A 57 -17.61 -9.70 -4.77
C ASP A 57 -16.89 -10.97 -5.29
N SER A 58 -15.62 -11.15 -4.91
CA SER A 58 -14.83 -12.35 -5.23
C SER A 58 -13.84 -12.66 -4.10
N VAL A 59 -13.31 -13.89 -4.11
CA VAL A 59 -12.34 -14.39 -3.11
C VAL A 59 -10.88 -14.05 -3.44
N HIS A 60 -10.64 -13.32 -4.55
CA HIS A 60 -9.29 -12.96 -4.97
C HIS A 60 -8.72 -11.86 -4.08
N THR A 61 -7.65 -12.21 -3.37
CA THR A 61 -6.86 -11.29 -2.54
C THR A 61 -5.39 -11.47 -2.86
N ASP A 62 -4.63 -10.39 -2.77
CA ASP A 62 -3.19 -10.39 -2.95
C ASP A 62 -2.55 -9.35 -2.01
N GLY A 63 -1.25 -9.49 -1.76
CA GLY A 63 -0.52 -8.57 -0.91
C GLY A 63 0.97 -8.61 -1.18
N VAL A 64 1.57 -7.43 -1.26
CA VAL A 64 3.01 -7.26 -1.51
C VAL A 64 3.65 -6.59 -0.29
N ARG A 65 4.73 -7.20 0.19
CA ARG A 65 5.64 -6.63 1.20
C ARG A 65 7.02 -6.45 0.59
N LYS A 66 7.58 -5.25 0.69
CA LYS A 66 8.92 -4.92 0.19
C LYS A 66 9.67 -4.05 1.18
N THR A 67 10.97 -4.30 1.31
CA THR A 67 11.87 -3.49 2.12
C THR A 67 12.30 -2.25 1.35
N LEU A 68 12.06 -1.08 1.92
CA LEU A 68 12.61 0.20 1.50
C LEU A 68 13.85 0.50 2.36
N LYS A 69 15.03 0.48 1.74
CA LYS A 69 16.28 0.86 2.40
C LYS A 69 16.49 2.37 2.31
N VAL A 70 16.61 3.02 3.46
CA VAL A 70 16.84 4.46 3.61
C VAL A 70 18.27 4.69 4.10
N VAL A 71 19.04 5.49 3.36
CA VAL A 71 20.48 5.72 3.54
C VAL A 71 20.79 7.19 3.83
#